data_AF-A0A645FYT2-F1
#
_entry.id   AF-A0A645FYT2-F1
#
_cell.length_a   1.000
_cell.length_b   1.000
_cell.length_c   1.000
_cell.angle_alpha   90.00
_cell.angle_beta   90.00
_cell.angle_gamma   90.00
#
_symmetry.space_group_name_H-M   'P 1'
#
loop_
_entity.id
_entity.type
_entity.pdbx_description
1 polymer ?
#
loop_
_entity_poly.entity_id
_entity_poly.type
_entity_poly.pdbx_seq_one_letter_code
_entity_poly.pdbx_strand_id
1 'polypeptide(L)' 'MHPKTVRMVLSGYTALDSLTEAINRGEIYKFLTKPWDDAEMIHTVRDAFRHYGESIDAAAG' A
#
# COMPACT_ATOMS: atom_id res chain seq x y z
N MET A 1 8.12 1.71 -16.67
CA MET A 1 7.88 1.08 -15.35
C MET A 1 8.50 1.98 -14.29
N HIS A 2 7.75 2.39 -13.27
CA HIS A 2 8.28 3.20 -12.17
C HIS A 2 8.72 2.24 -11.05
N PRO A 3 10.02 1.94 -10.91
CA PRO A 3 10.48 0.85 -10.04
C PRO A 3 10.33 1.11 -8.54
N LYS A 4 9.76 2.25 -8.13
CA LYS A 4 9.61 2.65 -6.72
C LYS A 4 8.31 3.40 -6.51
N THR A 5 7.17 2.71 -6.58
CA THR A 5 5.86 3.29 -6.25
C THR A 5 5.22 2.49 -5.14
N VAL A 6 4.89 3.15 -4.02
CA VAL A 6 4.08 2.55 -2.96
C VAL A 6 2.61 2.61 -3.37
N ARG A 7 1.98 1.45 -3.55
CA ARG A 7 0.59 1.33 -4.01
C ARG A 7 -0.32 0.90 -2.87
N MET A 8 -1.40 1.63 -2.66
CA MET A 8 -2.46 1.27 -1.71
C MET A 8 -3.78 1.12 -2.47
N VAL A 9 -4.66 0.24 -1.97
CA VAL A 9 -5.99 0.06 -2.52
C VAL A 9 -7.04 0.31 -1.43
N LEU A 10 -8.02 1.17 -1.75
CA LEU A 10 -9.23 1.36 -0.94
C LEU A 10 -10.40 0.65 -1.62
N SER A 11 -11.03 -0.34 -0.96
CA SER A 11 -12.18 -1.04 -1.53
C SER A 11 -13.32 -1.24 -0.53
N GLY A 12 -14.53 -1.44 -1.07
CA GLY A 12 -15.70 -1.85 -0.29
C GLY A 12 -15.86 -3.37 -0.23
N TYR A 13 -16.87 -3.82 0.51
CA TYR A 13 -17.17 -5.20 0.90
C TYR A 13 -17.18 -6.27 -0.22
N THR A 14 -17.12 -5.89 -1.50
CA THR A 14 -17.28 -6.79 -2.66
C THR A 14 -16.00 -7.07 -3.45
N ALA A 15 -14.85 -6.55 -3.04
CA ALA A 15 -13.61 -6.65 -3.84
C ALA A 15 -12.49 -7.48 -3.18
N LEU A 16 -12.75 -8.16 -2.06
CA LEU A 16 -11.73 -8.93 -1.34
C LEU A 16 -11.19 -10.12 -2.15
N ASP A 17 -12.07 -10.90 -2.81
CA ASP A 17 -11.67 -12.09 -3.54
C ASP A 17 -10.81 -11.76 -4.78
N SER A 18 -11.07 -10.64 -5.46
CA SER A 18 -10.27 -10.18 -6.60
C SER A 18 -8.98 -9.45 -6.19
N LEU A 19 -8.83 -9.03 -4.93
CA LEU A 19 -7.64 -8.29 -4.47
C LEU A 19 -6.47 -9.20 -4.09
N THR A 20 -6.76 -10.44 -3.68
CA THR A 20 -5.75 -11.41 -3.24
C THR A 20 -4.68 -11.65 -4.31
N GLU A 21 -5.07 -11.68 -5.59
CA GLU A 21 -4.13 -11.86 -6.70
C GLU A 21 -3.19 -10.66 -6.91
N ALA A 22 -3.65 -9.44 -6.64
CA ALA A 22 -2.85 -8.23 -6.81
C ALA A 22 -1.84 -8.03 -5.67
N ILE A 23 -2.17 -8.52 -4.46
CA ILE A 23 -1.25 -8.56 -3.32
C ILE A 23 -0.12 -9.58 -3.59
N ASN A 24 -0.46 -10.77 -4.09
CA ASN A 24 0.51 -11.85 -4.30
C ASN A 24 1.61 -11.52 -5.32
N ARG A 25 1.41 -10.53 -6.19
CA ARG A 25 2.44 -10.07 -7.15
C ARG A 25 3.40 -9.02 -6.58
N GLY A 26 3.29 -8.67 -5.29
CA GLY A 26 4.13 -7.66 -4.64
C GLY A 26 3.85 -6.22 -5.10
N GLU A 27 2.72 -5.99 -5.79
CA GLU A 27 2.38 -4.69 -6.37
C GLU A 27 1.59 -3.78 -5.41
N ILE A 28 1.27 -4.23 -4.20
CA ILE A 28 0.43 -3.50 -3.24
C ILE A 28 1.07 -3.55 -1.85
N TYR A 29 1.23 -2.38 -1.24
CA TYR A 29 1.76 -2.18 0.10
C TYR A 29 0.69 -2.37 1.18
N LYS A 30 -0.50 -1.78 1.00
CA LYS A 30 -1.58 -1.91 1.99
C LYS A 30 -2.97 -1.82 1.36
N PHE A 31 -3.91 -2.49 2.02
CA PHE A 31 -5.33 -2.48 1.72
C PHE A 31 -6.10 -1.77 2.84
N LEU A 32 -7.07 -0.93 2.47
CA LEU A 32 -7.98 -0.24 3.38
C LEU A 32 -9.43 -0.49 2.95
N THR A 33 -10.29 -0.83 3.90
CA THR A 33 -11.73 -1.07 3.65
C THR A 33 -12.54 0.20 3.82
N LYS A 34 -13.66 0.30 3.10
CA LYS A 34 -14.68 1.33 3.33
C LYS A 34 -15.78 0.84 4.30
N PRO A 35 -16.33 1.72 5.16
CA PRO A 35 -15.84 3.08 5.43
C PRO A 35 -14.50 3.03 6.17
N TRP A 36 -13.58 3.94 5.82
CA TRP A 36 -12.25 3.97 6.44
C TRP A 36 -12.29 4.75 7.76
N ASP A 37 -11.35 4.43 8.65
CA ASP A 37 -11.01 5.26 9.80
C ASP A 37 -9.95 6.29 9.38
N ASP A 38 -10.19 7.56 9.68
CA ASP A 38 -9.29 8.64 9.26
C ASP A 38 -7.93 8.57 9.95
N ALA A 39 -7.88 8.17 11.23
CA ALA A 39 -6.62 8.04 11.96
C ALA A 39 -5.78 6.88 11.41
N GLU A 40 -6.40 5.74 11.12
CA GLU A 40 -5.75 4.59 10.49
C GLU A 40 -5.23 4.94 9.09
N MET A 41 -6.02 5.67 8.29
CA MET A 41 -5.62 6.09 6.96
C MET A 41 -4.41 7.03 7.00
N ILE A 42 -4.42 8.03 7.88
CA ILE A 42 -3.30 8.96 8.05
C ILE A 42 -2.04 8.21 8.51
N HIS A 43 -2.18 7.29 9.47
CA HIS A 43 -1.07 6.48 9.93
C HIS A 43 -0.48 5.62 8.80
N THR A 44 -1.35 4.98 8.03
CA THR A 44 -0.97 4.16 6.86
C THR A 44 -0.20 4.96 5.81
N VAL A 45 -0.62 6.19 5.52
CA VAL A 45 0.07 7.06 4.57
C VAL A 45 1.46 7.43 5.09
N ARG A 46 1.61 7.74 6.39
CA ARG A 46 2.91 8.05 6.99
C ARG A 46 3.88 6.87 6.92
N ASP A 47 3.40 5.66 7.19
CA ASP A 47 4.22 4.46 7.14
C ASP A 47 4.68 4.14 5.72
N ALA A 48 3.83 4.38 4.71
CA ALA A 48 4.21 4.24 3.31
C ALA A 48 5.34 5.19 2.90
N PHE A 49 5.35 6.43 3.38
CA PHE A 49 6.46 7.35 3.12
C PHE A 49 7.77 6.87 3.76
N ARG A 50 7.71 6.33 4.97
CA ARG A 50 8.89 5.74 5.64
C ARG A 50 9.43 4.54 4.83
N HIS A 51 8.55 3.63 4.45
CA HIS A 51 8.90 2.47 3.63
C HIS A 51 9.51 2.86 2.29
N TYR A 52 8.98 3.92 1.65
CA TYR A 52 9.56 4.45 0.43
C TYR A 52 10.99 4.95 0.66
N GLY A 53 11.24 5.71 1.72
CA GLY A 53 12.58 6.19 2.08
C GLY A 53 13.58 5.05 2.27
N GLU A 54 13.23 4.03 3.06
CA GLU A 54 14.05 2.84 3.27
C GLU A 54 14.38 2.10 1.96
N SER A 55 13.42 2.01 1.04
CA SER A 55 13.61 1.39 -0.29
C SER A 55 14.53 2.19 -1.23
N ILE A 56 14.63 3.50 -1.00
CA ILE A 56 15.55 4.38 -1.73
C ILE A 56 16.96 4.19 -1.20
N ASP A 57 17.12 4.22 0.12
CA ASP A 57 18.40 4.11 0.81
C ASP A 57 19.05 2.74 0.60
N ALA A 58 18.25 1.65 0.69
CA ALA A 58 18.74 0.28 0.48
C ALA A 58 19.21 0.01 -0.97
N ALA A 59 18.78 0.82 -1.94
CA ALA A 59 19.22 0.71 -3.33
C ALA A 59 20.40 1.64 -3.67
N ALA A 60 20.78 2.52 -2.74
CA ALA A 60 21.87 3.48 -2.88
C ALA A 60 23.17 3.02 -2.20
N GLY A 61 23.11 1.98 -1.36
CA GLY A 61 24.28 1.28 -0.79
C GLY A 61 24.62 0.01 -1.55
#